data_AF-A0A9E5KGE3-F1
#
_entry.id   AF-A0A9E5KGE3-F1
#
_cell.length_a   1.000
_cell.length_b   1.000
_cell.length_c   1.000
_cell.angle_alpha   90.00
_cell.angle_beta   90.00
_cell.angle_gamma   90.00
#
_symmetry.space_group_name_H-M   'P 1'
#
loop_
_entity.id
_entity.type
_entity.pdbx_description
1 polymer ?
#
loop_
_entity_poly.entity_id
_entity_poly.type
_entity_poly.pdbx_seq_one_letter_code
_entity_poly.pdbx_strand_id
1 'polypeptide(L)'
;MEYNTTRGRLILPEYGRNVQNMIAHAMEIQEKKERNRAAQAIIEVMGQLNPHLRDVDDFRHKLWTHLFVMSDFKLDVDSPYEIPKPEVLNERPKIMSYPKSKIRYGHYGKYTQNILESSSLV
;
A
#
# COMPACT_ATOMS: atom_id res chain seq x y z
N MET A 1 9.48 31.31 -7.48
CA MET A 1 8.71 30.38 -6.64
C MET A 1 8.25 29.26 -7.54
N GLU A 2 8.62 28.01 -7.24
CA GLU A 2 8.10 26.87 -8.01
C GLU A 2 6.74 26.44 -7.47
N TYR A 3 5.75 26.31 -8.35
CA TYR A 3 4.40 25.90 -8.00
C TYR A 3 4.29 24.37 -7.94
N ASN A 4 3.47 23.86 -7.02
CA ASN A 4 3.25 22.42 -6.87
C ASN A 4 2.54 21.78 -8.09
N THR A 5 1.84 22.58 -8.90
CA THR A 5 1.14 22.13 -10.12
C THR A 5 2.07 21.86 -11.29
N THR A 6 3.30 22.40 -11.29
CA THR A 6 4.33 22.13 -12.31
C THR A 6 5.26 20.99 -11.93
N ARG A 7 5.14 20.43 -10.72
CA ARG A 7 6.01 19.36 -10.22
C ARG A 7 5.42 17.98 -10.50
N GLY A 8 6.29 16.99 -10.64
CA GLY A 8 5.89 15.59 -10.90
C GLY A 8 4.96 15.03 -9.82
N ARG A 9 4.03 14.15 -10.24
CA ARG A 9 3.01 13.53 -9.40
C ARG A 9 3.63 12.82 -8.19
N LEU A 10 3.02 12.99 -7.01
CA LEU A 10 3.41 12.26 -5.81
C LEU A 10 2.77 10.86 -5.83
N ILE A 11 3.58 9.79 -5.76
CA ILE A 11 3.07 8.41 -5.70
C ILE A 11 2.42 8.14 -4.34
N LEU A 12 3.02 8.66 -3.26
CA LEU A 12 2.55 8.56 -1.88
C LEU A 12 2.69 9.93 -1.19
N PRO A 13 1.60 10.73 -1.16
CA PRO A 13 1.60 12.08 -0.59
C PRO A 13 1.88 12.13 0.93
N GLU A 14 1.68 11.01 1.64
CA GLU A 14 1.76 10.90 3.11
C GLU A 14 3.16 11.23 3.65
N TYR A 15 4.19 11.03 2.84
CA TYR A 15 5.59 11.27 3.21
C TYR A 15 6.13 12.61 2.70
N GLY A 16 5.35 13.33 1.88
CA GLY A 16 5.72 14.60 1.29
C GLY A 16 6.86 14.53 0.26
N ARG A 17 7.29 15.71 -0.21
CA ARG A 17 8.27 15.82 -1.31
C ARG A 17 9.70 15.54 -0.86
N ASN A 18 10.04 15.82 0.40
CA ASN A 18 11.39 15.62 0.91
C ASN A 18 11.83 14.17 0.81
N VAL A 19 10.96 13.24 1.23
CA VAL A 19 11.24 11.80 1.16
C VAL A 19 11.40 11.33 -0.29
N GLN A 20 10.59 11.84 -1.22
CA GLN A 20 10.76 11.53 -2.65
C GLN A 20 12.09 12.03 -3.20
N ASN A 21 12.53 13.23 -2.82
CA ASN A 21 13.83 13.76 -3.25
C ASN A 21 14.97 12.92 -2.66
N MET A 22 14.86 12.44 -1.42
CA MET A 22 15.84 11.55 -0.81
C MET A 22 15.93 10.21 -1.55
N ILE A 23 14.79 9.65 -1.97
CA ILE A 23 14.75 8.41 -2.77
C ILE A 23 15.34 8.65 -4.16
N ALA A 24 15.01 9.75 -4.82
CA ALA A 24 15.58 10.11 -6.10
C ALA A 24 17.12 10.21 -6.02
N HIS A 25 17.63 10.85 -4.97
CA HIS A 25 19.07 10.91 -4.71
C HIS A 25 19.67 9.52 -4.44
N ALA A 26 19.00 8.68 -3.64
CA ALA A 26 19.46 7.31 -3.39
C ALA A 26 19.55 6.46 -4.68
N MET A 27 18.73 6.74 -5.69
CA MET A 27 18.81 6.09 -7.00
C MET A 27 20.03 6.52 -7.83
N GLU A 28 20.56 7.73 -7.61
CA GLU A 28 21.75 8.25 -8.31
C GLU A 28 23.06 7.69 -7.72
N ILE A 29 23.03 7.17 -6.49
CA ILE A 29 24.20 6.62 -5.81
C ILE A 29 24.68 5.34 -6.51
N GLN A 30 25.95 5.35 -6.95
CA GLN A 30 26.56 4.26 -7.70
C GLN A 30 27.11 3.15 -6.80
N GLU A 31 27.59 3.48 -5.61
CA GLU A 31 28.13 2.49 -4.66
C GLU A 31 26.99 1.77 -3.90
N LYS A 32 26.97 0.43 -3.95
CA LYS A 32 25.94 -0.38 -3.29
C LYS A 32 25.89 -0.17 -1.78
N LYS A 33 27.05 0.00 -1.13
CA LYS A 33 27.14 0.17 0.32
C LYS A 33 26.56 1.51 0.77
N GLU A 34 26.93 2.60 0.11
CA GLU A 34 26.36 3.92 0.35
C GLU A 34 24.86 3.95 0.03
N ARG A 35 24.42 3.32 -1.06
CA ARG A 35 22.99 3.18 -1.40
C ARG A 35 22.19 2.46 -0.32
N ASN A 36 22.70 1.34 0.19
CA ASN A 36 22.07 0.61 1.29
C ASN A 36 21.97 1.46 2.56
N ARG A 37 23.03 2.23 2.88
CA ARG A 37 23.02 3.15 4.03
C ARG A 37 22.00 4.28 3.85
N ALA A 38 21.92 4.85 2.65
CA ALA A 38 20.94 5.87 2.31
C ALA A 38 19.51 5.33 2.44
N ALA A 39 19.24 4.12 1.93
CA ALA A 39 17.94 3.47 2.04
C ALA A 39 17.53 3.23 3.50
N GLN A 40 18.45 2.76 4.35
CA GLN A 40 18.20 2.60 5.78
C GLN A 40 17.86 3.94 6.46
N ALA A 41 18.62 5.00 6.16
CA ALA A 41 18.35 6.33 6.70
C ALA A 41 16.98 6.88 6.25
N ILE A 42 16.59 6.65 4.99
CA ILE A 42 15.28 7.03 4.46
C ILE A 42 14.16 6.32 5.23
N ILE A 43 14.31 5.04 5.53
CA ILE A 43 13.32 4.25 6.28
C ILE A 43 13.15 4.79 7.71
N GLU A 44 14.25 5.17 8.35
CA GLU A 44 14.20 5.81 9.68
C GLU A 44 13.43 7.13 9.65
N VAL A 45 13.69 7.97 8.64
CA VAL A 45 12.95 9.24 8.43
C VAL A 45 11.47 8.98 8.17
N MET A 46 11.13 8.01 7.32
CA MET A 46 9.74 7.62 7.07
C MET A 46 9.03 7.15 8.35
N GLY A 47 9.72 6.40 9.21
CA GLY A 47 9.18 5.93 10.50
C GLY A 47 9.01 7.03 11.54
N GLN A 48 9.82 8.08 11.49
CA GLN A 48 9.64 9.28 12.32
C GLN A 48 8.43 10.10 11.90
N LEU A 49 8.20 10.24 10.59
CA LEU A 49 7.08 11.01 10.03
C LEU A 49 5.72 10.37 10.30
N ASN A 50 5.66 9.05 10.39
CA ASN A 50 4.41 8.34 10.63
C ASN A 50 4.45 7.44 11.88
N PRO A 51 4.41 8.04 13.10
CA PRO A 51 4.50 7.31 14.36
C PRO A 51 3.27 6.41 14.63
N HIS A 52 2.15 6.65 13.96
CA HIS A 52 0.94 5.81 14.06
C HIS A 52 1.13 4.40 13.51
N LEU A 53 2.15 4.18 12.68
CA LEU A 53 2.45 2.85 12.17
C LEU A 53 3.19 1.97 13.20
N ARG A 54 3.63 2.50 14.35
CA ARG A 54 4.41 1.73 15.35
C ARG A 54 3.64 0.61 16.02
N ASP A 55 2.32 0.74 16.10
CA ASP A 55 1.45 -0.27 16.73
C ASP A 55 1.01 -1.36 15.75
N VAL A 56 1.44 -1.28 14.49
CA VAL A 56 1.12 -2.28 13.47
C VAL A 56 2.24 -3.29 13.40
N ASP A 57 1.93 -4.56 13.67
CA ASP A 57 2.81 -5.68 13.35
C ASP A 57 3.27 -5.53 11.89
N ASP A 58 4.58 -5.69 11.66
CA ASP A 58 5.26 -5.48 10.37
C ASP A 58 5.29 -4.04 9.80
N PHE A 59 5.31 -3.01 10.66
CA PHE A 59 5.47 -1.62 10.16
C PHE A 59 6.72 -1.42 9.30
N ARG A 60 7.84 -2.07 9.65
CA ARG A 60 9.11 -1.97 8.90
C ARG A 60 8.93 -2.52 7.49
N HIS A 61 8.19 -3.62 7.34
CA HIS A 61 7.91 -4.23 6.04
C HIS A 61 7.09 -3.30 5.15
N LYS A 62 6.10 -2.58 5.72
CA LYS A 62 5.33 -1.57 4.98
C LYS A 62 6.19 -0.40 4.51
N LEU A 63 7.12 0.08 5.34
CA LEU A 63 8.05 1.15 4.95
C LEU A 63 8.96 0.73 3.80
N TRP A 64 9.48 -0.49 3.85
CA TRP A 64 10.24 -1.07 2.73
C TRP A 64 9.39 -1.14 1.46
N THR A 65 8.15 -1.60 1.57
CA THR A 65 7.19 -1.64 0.45
C THR A 65 6.99 -0.25 -0.15
N HIS A 66 6.77 0.78 0.67
CA HIS A 66 6.57 2.15 0.21
C HIS A 66 7.82 2.70 -0.49
N LEU A 67 9.02 2.39 0.00
CA LEU A 67 10.28 2.78 -0.62
C LEU A 67 10.46 2.15 -2.01
N PHE A 68 10.12 0.87 -2.17
CA PHE A 68 10.16 0.20 -3.48
C PHE A 68 9.11 0.75 -4.46
N VAL A 69 7.89 1.02 -3.97
CA VAL A 69 6.82 1.61 -4.79
C VAL A 69 7.18 3.03 -5.26
N MET A 70 7.78 3.85 -4.40
CA MET A 70 8.21 5.21 -4.78
C MET A 70 9.42 5.23 -5.74
N SER A 71 10.22 4.16 -5.78
CA SER A 71 11.38 4.03 -6.67
C SER A 71 11.07 3.29 -7.96
N ASP A 72 9.78 3.04 -8.26
CA ASP A 72 9.33 2.22 -9.38
C ASP A 72 10.03 0.84 -9.46
N PHE A 73 10.38 0.26 -8.30
CA PHE A 73 11.11 -1.01 -8.18
C PHE A 73 12.50 -1.03 -8.85
N LYS A 74 13.08 0.13 -9.18
CA LYS A 74 14.40 0.24 -9.82
C LYS A 74 15.56 0.24 -8.84
N LEU A 75 15.27 0.39 -7.54
CA LEU A 75 16.29 0.50 -6.51
C LEU A 75 16.81 -0.89 -6.10
N ASP A 76 18.06 -1.18 -6.42
CA ASP A 76 18.76 -2.39 -5.97
C ASP A 76 19.41 -2.16 -4.59
N VAL A 77 18.74 -2.66 -3.54
CA VAL A 77 19.12 -2.55 -2.12
C VAL A 77 18.91 -3.89 -1.43
N ASP A 78 19.82 -4.24 -0.50
CA ASP A 78 19.69 -5.46 0.31
C ASP A 78 18.58 -5.28 1.36
N SER A 79 17.36 -5.68 1.01
CA SER A 79 16.22 -5.70 1.92
C SER A 79 16.06 -7.09 2.57
N PRO A 80 15.79 -7.18 3.88
CA PRO A 80 15.54 -8.44 4.57
C PRO A 80 14.13 -9.01 4.32
N TYR A 81 13.26 -8.28 3.60
CA TYR A 81 11.89 -8.66 3.29
C TYR A 81 11.71 -8.86 1.79
N GLU A 82 10.73 -9.68 1.39
CA GLU A 82 10.47 -9.93 -0.04
C GLU A 82 10.06 -8.65 -0.77
N ILE A 83 10.71 -8.39 -1.90
CA ILE A 83 10.42 -7.23 -2.73
C ILE A 83 8.99 -7.41 -3.30
N PRO A 84 8.07 -6.46 -3.07
CA PRO A 84 6.73 -6.55 -3.64
C PRO A 84 6.85 -6.63 -5.16
N LYS A 85 6.19 -7.60 -5.79
CA LYS A 85 6.20 -7.69 -7.26
C LYS A 85 5.30 -6.58 -7.84
N PRO A 86 5.77 -5.82 -8.85
CA PRO A 86 4.97 -4.76 -9.48
C PRO A 86 3.68 -5.29 -10.12
N GLU A 87 3.64 -6.59 -10.44
CA GLU A 87 2.47 -7.27 -11.00
C GLU A 87 1.30 -7.34 -10.01
N VAL A 88 1.58 -7.55 -8.72
CA VAL A 88 0.54 -7.68 -7.68
C VAL A 88 -0.15 -6.33 -7.44
N LEU A 89 0.58 -5.22 -7.58
CA LEU A 89 0.03 -3.88 -7.36
C LEU A 89 -0.91 -3.44 -8.50
N ASN A 90 -0.66 -3.90 -9.73
CA ASN A 90 -1.47 -3.57 -10.90
C ASN A 90 -2.64 -4.53 -11.12
N GLU A 91 -2.73 -5.61 -10.35
CA GLU A 91 -3.82 -6.57 -10.48
C GLU A 91 -5.13 -5.90 -10.05
N ARG A 92 -6.05 -5.74 -11.02
CA ARG A 92 -7.36 -5.17 -10.72
C ARG A 92 -8.06 -6.06 -9.70
N PRO A 93 -8.74 -5.48 -8.69
CA PRO A 93 -9.47 -6.27 -7.72
C PRO A 93 -10.48 -7.15 -8.45
N LYS A 94 -10.58 -8.42 -8.02
CA LYS A 94 -11.53 -9.36 -8.60
C LYS A 94 -12.94 -8.78 -8.49
N ILE A 95 -13.67 -8.81 -9.59
CA ILE A 95 -15.07 -8.35 -9.63
C ILE A 95 -15.86 -9.25 -8.67
N MET A 96 -16.38 -8.67 -7.60
CA MET A 96 -17.29 -9.39 -6.71
C MET A 96 -18.63 -9.59 -7.42
N SER A 97 -19.09 -10.83 -7.51
CA SER A 97 -20.45 -11.09 -7.98
C SER A 97 -21.43 -10.49 -6.97
N TYR A 98 -22.22 -9.51 -7.40
CA TYR A 98 -23.32 -9.03 -6.56
C TYR A 98 -24.27 -10.21 -6.27
N PRO A 99 -24.62 -10.48 -4.99
CA PRO A 99 -25.48 -11.61 -4.67
C PRO A 99 -26.87 -11.42 -5.27
N LYS A 100 -27.16 -12.12 -6.38
CA LYS A 100 -28.46 -12.13 -7.04
C LYS A 100 -29.43 -13.04 -6.28
N SER A 101 -29.78 -12.68 -5.05
CA SER A 101 -30.86 -13.41 -4.35
C SER A 101 -32.21 -12.96 -4.86
N LYS A 102 -33.04 -13.91 -5.32
CA LYS A 102 -34.47 -13.66 -5.55
C LYS A 102 -35.15 -13.50 -4.20
N ILE A 103 -35.46 -12.26 -3.81
CA ILE A 103 -36.23 -11.97 -2.61
C ILE A 103 -37.70 -12.24 -2.94
N ARG A 104 -38.31 -13.26 -2.33
CA ARG A 104 -39.75 -13.56 -2.54
C ARG A 104 -40.63 -12.49 -1.89
N TYR A 105 -40.25 -12.04 -0.70
CA TYR A 105 -40.96 -11.02 0.06
C TYR A 105 -40.13 -9.73 0.11
N GLY A 106 -40.36 -8.82 -0.85
CA GLY A 106 -39.56 -7.60 -1.02
C GLY A 106 -39.47 -6.73 0.25
N HIS A 107 -40.54 -6.66 1.03
CA HIS A 107 -40.63 -5.83 2.23
C HIS A 107 -39.87 -6.37 3.45
N TYR A 108 -39.69 -7.69 3.54
CA TYR A 108 -39.04 -8.34 4.69
C TYR A 108 -37.56 -8.67 4.42
N GLY A 109 -37.11 -8.57 3.17
CA GLY A 109 -35.74 -8.83 2.78
C GLY A 109 -35.35 -10.32 2.84
N LYS A 110 -34.09 -10.62 2.51
CA LYS A 110 -33.58 -12.01 2.43
C LYS A 110 -33.42 -12.66 3.81
N TYR A 111 -33.10 -11.89 4.85
CA TYR A 111 -32.73 -12.41 6.16
C TYR A 111 -33.90 -13.07 6.88
N THR A 112 -35.07 -12.44 6.84
CA THR A 112 -36.33 -12.99 7.40
C THR A 112 -36.77 -14.24 6.65
N GLN A 113 -36.61 -14.28 5.32
CA GLN A 113 -36.88 -15.47 4.52
C GLN A 113 -35.97 -16.65 4.94
N ASN A 114 -34.66 -16.39 5.10
CA ASN A 114 -33.72 -17.43 5.54
C ASN A 114 -34.09 -17.98 6.92
N ILE A 115 -34.49 -17.12 7.86
CA ILE A 115 -34.93 -17.55 9.20
C ILE A 115 -36.17 -18.44 9.07
N LEU A 116 -37.17 -18.02 8.30
CA LEU A 116 -38.43 -18.74 8.13
C LEU A 116 -38.24 -20.10 7.44
N GLU A 117 -37.38 -20.18 6.43
CA GLU A 117 -36.98 -21.45 5.80
C GLU A 117 -36.23 -22.36 6.80
N SER A 118 -35.32 -21.83 7.60
CA SER A 118 -34.57 -22.61 8.59
C SER A 118 -35.44 -23.15 9.72
N SER A 119 -36.45 -22.40 10.15
CA SER A 119 -37.40 -22.83 11.19
C SER A 119 -38.47 -23.78 10.67
N SER A 120 -38.72 -23.81 9.36
CA SER A 120 -39.68 -24.72 8.72
C SER A 120 -39.12 -26.14 8.48
N LEU A 121 -37.81 -26.32 8.62
CA LEU A 121 -37.11 -27.59 8.40
C LEU A 121 -36.84 -28.38 9.70
N VAL A 122 -37.43 -27.94 10.81
CA VAL A 122 -37.50 -28.63 12.11
C VAL A 122 -38.95 -29.04 12.35
#